data_AF-M5C271-F1
#
_entry.id   AF-M5C271-F1
#
_cell.length_a   1.000
_cell.length_b   1.000
_cell.length_c   1.000
_cell.angle_alpha   90.00
_cell.angle_beta   90.00
_cell.angle_gamma   90.00
#
_symmetry.space_group_name_H-M   'P 1'
#
loop_
_entity.id
_entity.type
_entity.pdbx_description
1 polymer ?
#
loop_
_entity_poly.entity_id
_entity_poly.type
_entity_poly.pdbx_seq_one_letter_code
_entity_poly.pdbx_strand_id
1 'polypeptide(L)'
;MYDRAKATYDQRLKVVKDWSELTPTLEQKCVVVIPWCEQESCEDAIKDKSAKEAAEQADERSPSSGAKSLCIPFDQERWGALEKGTKCVGCGAEAKRWTMFGRSY
;
A
#
# COMPACT_ATOMS: atom_id res chain seq x y z
N MET A 1 -20.82 -12.59 -12.71
CA MET A 1 -20.63 -11.53 -11.67
C MET A 1 -19.27 -11.67 -10.98
N TYR A 2 -18.91 -12.87 -10.51
CA TYR A 2 -17.62 -13.15 -9.87
C TYR A 2 -16.40 -12.77 -10.73
N ASP A 3 -16.27 -13.29 -11.95
CA ASP A 3 -15.06 -13.10 -12.76
C ASP A 3 -14.79 -11.63 -13.08
N ARG A 4 -15.85 -10.87 -13.36
CA ARG A 4 -15.77 -9.42 -13.59
C ARG A 4 -15.27 -8.69 -12.34
N ALA A 5 -15.84 -8.99 -11.17
CA ALA A 5 -15.44 -8.37 -9.91
C ALA A 5 -13.99 -8.72 -9.55
N LYS A 6 -13.61 -10.00 -9.70
CA LYS A 6 -12.25 -10.47 -9.49
C LYS A 6 -11.25 -9.79 -10.41
N ALA A 7 -11.55 -9.69 -11.71
CA ALA A 7 -10.69 -9.00 -12.67
C ALA A 7 -10.49 -7.53 -12.31
N THR A 8 -11.56 -6.82 -11.92
CA THR A 8 -11.44 -5.43 -11.45
C THR A 8 -10.61 -5.31 -10.18
N TYR A 9 -10.81 -6.20 -9.21
CA TYR A 9 -10.02 -6.23 -7.98
C TYR A 9 -8.53 -6.46 -8.26
N ASP A 10 -8.21 -7.49 -9.04
CA ASP A 10 -6.83 -7.83 -9.40
C ASP A 10 -6.14 -6.70 -10.16
N GLN A 11 -6.85 -5.98 -11.04
CA GLN A 11 -6.33 -4.80 -11.75
C GLN A 11 -6.03 -3.60 -10.83
N ARG A 12 -6.72 -3.52 -9.69
CA ARG A 12 -6.59 -2.43 -8.70
C ARG A 12 -5.56 -2.73 -7.61
N LEU A 13 -5.03 -3.94 -7.55
CA LEU A 13 -3.86 -4.27 -6.73
C LEU A 13 -2.60 -3.83 -7.48
N LYS A 14 -1.84 -2.91 -6.90
CA LYS A 14 -0.63 -2.36 -7.51
C LYS A 14 0.57 -2.58 -6.60
N VAL A 15 1.59 -3.26 -7.13
CA VAL A 15 2.86 -3.40 -6.43
C VAL A 15 3.57 -2.05 -6.44
N VAL A 16 3.95 -1.56 -5.26
CA VAL A 16 4.68 -0.31 -5.09
C VAL A 16 5.94 -0.60 -4.27
N LYS A 17 7.10 -0.20 -4.79
CA LYS A 17 8.40 -0.38 -4.14
C LYS A 17 9.03 0.94 -3.69
N ASP A 18 8.51 2.06 -4.18
CA ASP A 18 9.02 3.39 -3.92
C ASP A 18 7.93 4.25 -3.26
N TRP A 19 8.30 4.98 -2.21
CA TRP A 19 7.36 5.79 -1.44
C TRP A 19 6.66 6.85 -2.31
N SER A 20 7.38 7.44 -3.27
CA SER A 20 6.85 8.45 -4.19
C SER A 20 5.66 7.98 -5.03
N GLU A 21 5.49 6.67 -5.22
CA GLU A 21 4.38 6.09 -5.99
C GLU A 21 3.20 5.69 -5.10
N LEU A 22 3.38 5.68 -3.78
CA LEU A 22 2.37 5.18 -2.82
C LEU A 22 1.13 6.07 -2.84
N THR A 23 1.28 7.36 -2.53
CA THR A 23 0.14 8.30 -2.48
C THR A 23 -0.52 8.50 -3.85
N PRO A 24 0.22 8.70 -4.96
CA PRO A 24 -0.41 8.79 -6.30
C PRO A 24 -1.20 7.55 -6.69
N THR A 25 -0.75 6.35 -6.30
CA THR A 25 -1.48 5.10 -6.58
C THR A 25 -2.76 4.99 -5.76
N LEU A 26 -2.74 5.45 -4.50
CA LEU A 26 -3.93 5.50 -3.64
C LEU A 26 -4.99 6.48 -4.19
N GLU A 27 -4.59 7.64 -4.71
CA GLU A 27 -5.50 8.62 -5.34
C GLU A 27 -6.21 8.04 -6.58
N GLN A 28 -5.57 7.12 -7.28
CA GLN A 28 -6.19 6.40 -8.39
C GLN A 28 -7.22 5.35 -7.94
N LYS A 29 -7.57 5.28 -6.65
CA LYS A 29 -8.51 4.31 -6.06
C LYS A 29 -8.01 2.88 -6.19
N CYS A 30 -6.70 2.69 -6.01
CA CYS A 30 -6.05 1.38 -6.00
C CYS A 30 -5.64 0.99 -4.57
N VAL A 31 -5.36 -0.29 -4.37
CA VAL A 31 -4.72 -0.83 -3.17
C VAL A 31 -3.26 -1.07 -3.51
N VAL A 32 -2.35 -0.62 -2.64
CA VAL A 32 -0.92 -0.81 -2.84
C VAL A 32 -0.46 -2.08 -2.13
N VAL A 33 0.41 -2.84 -2.80
CA VAL A 33 1.08 -4.01 -2.24
C VAL A 33 2.55 -3.64 -2.11
N ILE A 34 3.03 -3.52 -0.87
CA ILE A 34 4.36 -2.99 -0.59
C ILE A 34 5.21 -4.01 0.19
N PRO A 35 6.53 -4.03 0.00
CA PRO A 35 7.42 -4.68 0.95
C PRO A 35 7.38 -3.92 2.28
N TRP A 36 7.04 -4.62 3.37
CA TRP A 36 6.84 -4.00 4.70
C TRP A 36 7.60 -4.74 5.81
N CYS A 37 8.06 -4.00 6.82
CA CYS A 37 8.88 -4.51 7.92
C CYS A 37 8.10 -5.07 9.12
N GLU A 38 6.77 -4.92 9.13
CA GLU A 38 5.86 -5.36 10.20
C GLU A 38 6.04 -4.64 11.55
N GLN A 39 6.61 -3.44 11.53
CA GLN A 39 6.72 -2.61 12.72
C GLN A 39 5.49 -1.70 12.82
N GLU A 40 4.83 -1.70 13.97
CA GLU A 40 3.67 -0.86 14.26
C GLU A 40 3.99 0.63 14.08
N SER A 41 5.15 1.08 14.57
CA SER A 41 5.61 2.46 14.37
C SER A 41 5.78 2.85 12.90
N CYS A 42 6.10 1.88 12.03
CA CYS A 42 6.15 2.09 10.59
C CYS A 42 4.74 2.17 10.01
N GLU A 43 3.78 1.38 10.48
CA GLU A 43 2.38 1.44 10.05
C GLU A 43 1.76 2.81 10.34
N ASP A 44 1.94 3.30 11.57
CA ASP A 44 1.47 4.63 11.97
C ASP A 44 2.13 5.72 11.13
N ALA A 45 3.44 5.63 10.88
CA ALA A 45 4.14 6.58 10.04
C ALA A 45 3.65 6.57 8.58
N ILE A 46 3.32 5.40 8.02
CA ILE A 46 2.75 5.27 6.67
C ILE A 46 1.39 5.97 6.62
N LYS A 47 0.54 5.73 7.62
CA LYS A 47 -0.79 6.36 7.72
C LYS A 47 -0.68 7.89 7.80
N ASP A 48 0.18 8.41 8.68
CA ASP A 48 0.31 9.85 8.88
C ASP A 48 0.94 10.55 7.66
N LYS A 49 1.99 9.97 7.08
CA LYS A 49 2.63 10.55 5.88
C LYS A 49 1.69 10.54 4.68
N SER A 50 1.03 9.42 4.40
CA SER A 50 0.10 9.32 3.27
C SER A 50 -1.13 10.22 3.45
N ALA A 51 -1.60 10.44 4.68
CA ALA A 51 -2.66 11.40 4.97
C ALA A 51 -2.22 12.85 4.67
N LYS A 52 -1.00 13.22 5.08
CA LYS A 52 -0.43 14.56 4.84
C LYS A 52 -0.23 14.82 3.34
N GLU A 53 0.39 13.88 2.62
CA GLU A 53 0.62 14.01 1.17
C GLU A 53 -0.70 14.08 0.40
N ALA A 54 -1.72 13.33 0.81
CA ALA A 54 -3.05 13.42 0.21
C ALA A 54 -3.71 14.78 0.45
N ALA A 55 -3.54 15.37 1.64
CA ALA A 55 -4.09 16.69 1.97
C ALA A 55 -3.42 17.82 1.16
N GLU A 56 -2.11 17.72 0.90
CA GLU A 56 -1.37 18.68 0.08
C GLU A 56 -1.73 18.60 -1.41
N GLN A 57 -2.19 17.43 -1.86
CA GLN A 57 -2.59 17.15 -3.24
C GLN A 57 -4.13 17.17 -3.43
N ALA A 58 -4.88 17.60 -2.40
CA ALA A 58 -6.33 17.43 -2.35
C ALA A 58 -7.08 18.35 -3.34
N ASP A 59 -7.74 17.73 -4.31
CA ASP A 59 -8.99 18.22 -4.90
C ASP A 59 -10.13 18.03 -3.87
N GLU A 60 -11.22 18.82 -3.91
CA GLU A 60 -12.34 18.81 -2.94
C GLU A 60 -12.99 17.42 -2.73
N ARG A 61 -12.69 16.46 -3.61
CA ARG A 61 -13.21 15.09 -3.59
C ARG A 61 -12.26 14.05 -3.00
N SER A 62 -11.04 14.41 -2.60
CA SER A 62 -10.08 13.43 -2.09
C SER A 62 -10.39 13.04 -0.63
N PRO A 63 -10.54 11.73 -0.31
CA PRO A 63 -10.72 11.27 1.06
C PRO A 63 -9.50 11.60 1.91
N SER A 64 -9.71 12.31 3.02
CA SER A 64 -8.64 12.75 3.93
C SER A 64 -8.00 11.63 4.77
N SER A 65 -8.31 10.37 4.50
CA SER A 65 -7.79 9.23 5.27
C SER A 65 -6.46 8.72 4.70
N GLY A 66 -5.48 8.60 5.59
CA GLY A 66 -4.22 7.91 5.33
C GLY A 66 -4.41 6.41 5.11
N ALA A 67 -3.46 5.79 4.41
CA ALA A 67 -3.47 4.36 4.17
C ALA A 67 -3.23 3.57 5.45
N LYS A 68 -4.03 2.52 5.66
CA LYS A 68 -3.87 1.55 6.75
C LYS A 68 -3.42 0.21 6.18
N SER A 69 -2.80 -0.63 7.00
CA SER A 69 -2.62 -2.03 6.62
C SER A 69 -3.99 -2.70 6.52
N LEU A 70 -4.20 -3.48 5.45
CA LEU A 70 -5.43 -4.24 5.24
C LEU A 70 -5.23 -5.68 5.67
N CYS A 71 -4.19 -6.31 5.11
CA CYS A 71 -3.76 -7.65 5.47
C CYS A 71 -2.37 -7.96 4.91
N ILE A 72 -1.78 -9.02 5.44
CA ILE A 72 -0.63 -9.71 4.85
C ILE A 72 -1.20 -10.92 4.08
N PRO A 73 -1.18 -10.92 2.73
CA PRO A 73 -1.74 -12.03 1.95
C PRO A 73 -1.04 -13.36 2.26
N PHE A 74 -1.79 -14.45 2.32
CA PHE A 74 -1.19 -15.79 2.48
C PHE A 74 -0.40 -16.22 1.24
N ASP A 75 -0.91 -15.92 0.04
CA ASP A 75 -0.22 -16.14 -1.24
C ASP A 75 0.77 -15.00 -1.51
N GLN A 76 1.93 -15.07 -0.86
CA GLN A 76 3.04 -14.13 -1.04
C GLN A 76 3.74 -14.31 -2.40
N GLU A 77 3.77 -15.54 -2.91
CA GLU A 77 4.50 -15.92 -4.12
C GLU A 77 3.98 -15.19 -5.37
N ARG A 78 2.69 -14.84 -5.38
CA ARG A 78 2.07 -14.00 -6.41
C ARG A 78 2.80 -12.68 -6.67
N TRP A 79 3.49 -12.13 -5.68
CA TRP A 79 4.20 -10.86 -5.77
C TRP A 79 5.72 -11.03 -5.96
N GLY A 80 6.18 -12.28 -6.08
CA GLY A 80 7.60 -12.63 -6.16
C GLY A 80 8.28 -12.73 -4.80
N ALA A 81 9.45 -13.36 -4.78
CA ALA A 81 10.26 -13.48 -3.58
C ALA A 81 10.80 -12.11 -3.14
N LEU A 82 10.73 -11.82 -1.84
CA LEU A 82 11.47 -10.70 -1.26
C LEU A 82 12.93 -11.11 -1.16
N GLU A 83 13.78 -10.46 -1.96
CA GLU A 83 15.22 -10.68 -1.90
C GLU A 83 15.79 -10.17 -0.57
N LYS A 84 16.87 -10.79 -0.11
CA LYS A 84 17.58 -10.32 1.09
C LYS A 84 18.03 -8.87 0.88
N GLY A 85 17.70 -8.01 1.84
CA GLY A 85 17.96 -6.58 1.75
C GLY A 85 16.88 -5.77 1.02
N THR A 86 15.73 -6.37 0.66
CA THR A 86 14.56 -5.60 0.21
C THR A 86 14.15 -4.64 1.31
N LYS A 87 14.04 -3.35 0.98
CA LYS A 87 13.72 -2.30 1.94
C LYS A 87 12.21 -2.11 2.07
N CYS A 88 11.78 -1.83 3.29
CA CYS A 88 10.43 -1.40 3.62
C CYS A 88 10.16 -0.04 3.00
N VAL A 89 9.05 0.09 2.27
CA VAL A 89 8.67 1.35 1.60
C VAL A 89 8.45 2.49 2.60
N GLY A 90 7.96 2.19 3.80
CA GLY A 90 7.63 3.22 4.80
C GLY A 90 8.84 3.80 5.54
N CYS A 91 9.82 2.97 5.89
CA CYS A 91 10.93 3.35 6.79
C CYS A 91 12.34 2.94 6.31
N GLY A 92 12.46 2.16 5.24
CA GLY A 92 13.75 1.72 4.71
C GLY A 92 14.44 0.56 5.46
N ALA A 93 13.86 0.08 6.57
CA ALA A 93 14.31 -1.13 7.27
C ALA A 93 14.12 -2.39 6.40
N GLU A 94 14.65 -3.54 6.81
CA GLU A 94 14.46 -4.78 6.06
C GLU A 94 12.98 -5.20 6.05
N ALA A 95 12.45 -5.44 4.85
CA ALA A 95 11.09 -5.91 4.64
C ALA A 95 10.99 -7.41 4.91
N LYS A 96 9.90 -7.81 5.56
CA LYS A 96 9.63 -9.20 5.91
C LYS A 96 8.65 -9.86 4.96
N ARG A 97 7.56 -9.14 4.62
CA ARG A 97 6.46 -9.66 3.80
C ARG A 97 5.87 -8.56 2.91
N TRP A 98 5.23 -9.01 1.84
CA TRP A 98 4.33 -8.18 1.04
C TRP A 98 3.06 -7.93 1.83
N THR A 99 2.69 -6.67 1.97
CA THR A 99 1.52 -6.26 2.74
C THR A 99 0.67 -5.32 1.92
N MET A 100 -0.65 -5.52 2.01
CA MET A 100 -1.63 -4.67 1.35
C MET A 100 -1.92 -3.45 2.23
N PHE A 101 -1.77 -2.25 1.65
CA PHE A 101 -2.15 -0.99 2.26
C PHE A 101 -3.17 -0.28 1.38
N GLY A 102 -4.13 0.39 2.01
CA GLY A 102 -5.17 1.12 1.29
C GLY A 102 -6.02 1.99 2.19
N ARG A 103 -6.92 2.77 1.58
CA ARG A 103 -7.96 3.49 2.30
C ARG A 103 -9.07 2.52 2.69
N SER A 104 -9.35 2.43 3.98
CA SER A 104 -10.45 1.61 4.51
C SER A 104 -11.65 2.49 4.85
N TYR A 105 -12.84 1.88 4.82
CA TYR A 105 -14.03 2.42 5.50
C TYR A 105 -13.84 2.43 7.03
#